data_AF-A0AAW2HS84-F1
#
_entry.id   AF-A0AAW2HS84-F1
#
_cell.length_a   1.000
_cell.length_b   1.000
_cell.length_c   1.000
_cell.angle_alpha   90.00
_cell.angle_beta   90.00
_cell.angle_gamma   90.00
#
_symmetry.space_group_name_H-M   'P 1'
#
loop_
_entity.id
_entity.type
_entity.pdbx_description
1 polymer ?
#
loop_
_entity_poly.entity_id
_entity_poly.type
_entity_poly.pdbx_seq_one_letter_code
_entity_poly.pdbx_strand_id
1 'polypeptide(L)'
;MISEEKSVEETEKPKPIKKTADLQRLKLEKLMKNFDKPVVIPERPKEKNISQAPEFVRNVMGSSAGAGSGEFHVYRHLRRKEYARQKFIQLKSEKEMLDEAYKRKLEQNAKMAEERTAKRRAKRLKKKEKMKNRKKKPKVENEIKQEVESNSESEESGEAGNSNENNGGSCDSNVVVKEEES
;
A
#
# COMPACT_ATOMS: atom_id res chain seq x y z
N MET A 1 13.16 18.18 -62.16
CA MET A 1 13.40 16.78 -61.75
C MET A 1 13.63 16.76 -60.24
N ILE A 2 12.58 16.59 -59.45
CA ILE A 2 12.68 16.09 -58.07
C ILE A 2 11.48 15.15 -57.93
N SER A 3 11.78 13.86 -57.87
CA SER A 3 10.80 12.77 -57.80
C SER A 3 10.34 12.61 -56.36
N GLU A 4 9.03 12.70 -56.14
CA GLU A 4 8.39 12.37 -54.86
C GLU A 4 8.52 10.87 -54.59
N GLU A 5 9.38 10.51 -53.63
CA GLU A 5 9.46 9.14 -53.13
C GLU A 5 8.23 8.83 -52.26
N LYS A 6 7.23 8.20 -52.88
CA LYS A 6 6.13 7.55 -52.17
C LYS A 6 6.68 6.40 -51.33
N SER A 7 6.72 6.59 -50.01
CA SER A 7 6.93 5.51 -49.05
C SER A 7 5.79 4.49 -49.18
N VAL A 8 6.10 3.32 -49.74
CA VAL A 8 5.18 2.19 -49.84
C VAL A 8 4.87 1.69 -48.43
N GLU A 9 3.65 1.90 -47.98
CA GLU A 9 3.16 1.43 -46.69
C GLU A 9 2.90 -0.08 -46.81
N GLU A 10 3.94 -0.90 -46.57
CA GLU A 10 3.79 -2.35 -46.47
C GLU A 10 2.92 -2.68 -45.24
N THR A 11 1.65 -2.96 -45.47
CA THR A 11 0.73 -3.47 -44.45
C THR A 11 1.08 -4.91 -44.12
N GLU A 12 2.08 -5.12 -43.26
CA GLU A 12 2.39 -6.46 -42.72
C GLU A 12 1.15 -7.04 -42.02
N LYS A 13 0.79 -8.28 -42.39
CA LYS A 13 -0.33 -9.02 -41.80
C LYS A 13 -0.13 -9.20 -40.28
N PRO A 14 -1.19 -9.16 -39.46
CA PRO A 14 -1.06 -9.27 -38.01
C PRO A 14 -0.47 -10.64 -37.63
N LYS A 15 0.74 -10.63 -37.06
CA LYS A 15 1.41 -11.83 -36.53
C LYS A 15 0.64 -12.29 -35.28
N PRO A 16 0.29 -13.59 -35.17
CA PRO A 16 -0.43 -14.09 -34.01
C PRO A 16 0.45 -14.03 -32.76
N ILE A 17 -0.10 -13.47 -31.69
CA ILE A 17 0.57 -13.35 -30.38
C ILE A 17 0.58 -14.72 -29.71
N LYS A 18 1.75 -15.26 -29.38
CA LYS A 18 1.89 -16.54 -28.66
C LYS A 18 2.49 -16.36 -27.26
N LYS A 19 3.41 -15.40 -27.11
CA LYS A 19 4.10 -15.08 -25.85
C LYS A 19 3.88 -13.62 -25.44
N THR A 20 4.10 -13.33 -24.15
CA THR A 20 4.11 -11.95 -23.63
C THR A 20 5.15 -11.07 -24.32
N ALA A 21 6.28 -11.66 -24.71
CA ALA A 21 7.32 -11.00 -25.50
C ALA A 21 6.80 -10.51 -26.86
N ASP A 22 5.91 -11.27 -27.52
CA ASP A 22 5.34 -10.88 -28.80
C ASP A 22 4.43 -9.64 -28.66
N LEU A 23 3.66 -9.54 -27.56
CA LEU A 23 2.88 -8.34 -27.24
C LEU A 23 3.75 -7.11 -27.03
N GLN A 24 4.86 -7.26 -26.31
CA GLN A 24 5.79 -6.17 -26.07
C GLN A 24 6.48 -5.74 -27.37
N ARG A 25 6.89 -6.71 -28.19
CA ARG A 25 7.46 -6.46 -29.52
C ARG A 25 6.51 -5.67 -30.41
N LEU A 26 5.24 -6.06 -30.50
CA LEU A 26 4.24 -5.32 -31.27
C LEU A 26 4.03 -3.89 -30.76
N LYS A 27 4.04 -3.69 -29.43
CA LYS A 27 3.95 -2.35 -28.82
C LYS A 27 5.19 -1.51 -29.13
N LEU A 28 6.38 -2.10 -29.09
CA LEU A 28 7.63 -1.44 -29.45
C LEU A 28 7.66 -1.07 -30.93
N GLU A 29 7.33 -2.00 -31.83
CA GLU A 29 7.24 -1.74 -33.27
C GLU A 29 6.26 -0.59 -33.55
N LYS A 30 5.11 -0.54 -32.85
CA LYS A 30 4.16 0.58 -32.96
C LYS A 30 4.72 1.92 -32.47
N LEU A 31 5.50 1.92 -31.40
CA LEU A 31 6.15 3.14 -30.87
C LEU A 31 7.28 3.61 -31.79
N MET A 32 8.09 2.68 -32.32
CA MET A 32 9.22 2.98 -33.21
C MET A 32 8.78 3.47 -34.59
N LYS A 33 7.58 3.10 -35.07
CA LYS A 33 7.00 3.67 -36.30
C LYS A 33 6.85 5.19 -36.25
N ASN A 34 6.68 5.78 -35.05
CA ASN A 34 6.50 7.22 -34.86
C ASN A 34 7.44 7.73 -33.76
N PHE A 35 8.75 7.79 -34.05
CA PHE A 35 9.76 8.16 -33.04
C PHE A 35 9.70 9.64 -32.62
N ASP A 36 9.23 10.54 -33.49
CA ASP A 36 9.10 11.97 -33.18
C ASP A 36 7.94 12.30 -32.24
N LYS A 37 6.97 11.39 -32.08
CA LYS A 37 5.79 11.63 -31.24
C LYS A 37 6.15 11.34 -29.77
N PRO A 38 6.05 12.34 -28.86
CA PRO A 38 6.31 12.09 -27.44
C PRO A 38 5.32 11.09 -26.87
N VAL A 39 5.83 10.11 -26.12
CA VAL A 39 5.02 9.08 -25.48
C VAL A 39 4.40 9.65 -24.20
N VAL A 40 3.07 9.74 -24.15
CA VAL A 40 2.33 10.16 -22.96
C VAL A 40 2.19 8.98 -22.01
N ILE A 41 2.96 9.00 -20.91
CA ILE A 41 2.77 8.07 -19.80
C ILE A 41 1.56 8.55 -19.01
N PRO A 42 0.50 7.73 -18.82
CA PRO A 42 -0.66 8.16 -18.06
C PRO A 42 -0.26 8.45 -16.61
N GLU A 43 -0.69 9.59 -16.11
CA GLU A 43 -0.57 9.90 -14.69
C GLU A 43 -1.41 8.93 -13.85
N ARG A 44 -1.04 8.78 -12.57
CA ARG A 44 -1.77 7.93 -11.63
C ARG A 44 -3.25 8.39 -11.57
N PRO A 45 -4.21 7.46 -11.55
CA PRO A 45 -5.62 7.83 -11.50
C PRO A 45 -5.88 8.63 -10.23
N LYS A 46 -6.50 9.80 -10.38
CA LYS A 46 -6.88 10.65 -9.26
C LYS A 46 -7.98 9.96 -8.46
N GLU A 47 -7.95 10.14 -7.13
CA GLU A 47 -9.03 9.66 -6.27
C GLU A 47 -10.35 10.31 -6.68
N LYS A 48 -11.45 9.53 -6.62
CA LYS A 48 -12.77 10.03 -6.99
C LYS A 48 -13.18 11.10 -5.97
N ASN A 49 -13.31 12.34 -6.42
CA ASN A 49 -13.80 13.43 -5.56
C ASN A 49 -15.31 13.57 -5.71
N ILE A 50 -16.00 13.83 -4.60
CA ILE A 50 -17.40 14.25 -4.66
C ILE A 50 -17.44 15.67 -5.24
N SER A 51 -18.40 15.93 -6.13
CA SER A 51 -18.62 17.28 -6.67
C SER A 51 -18.98 18.23 -5.53
N GLN A 52 -18.26 19.35 -5.43
CA GLN A 52 -18.53 20.38 -4.44
C GLN A 52 -19.90 21.01 -4.70
N ALA A 53 -20.60 21.35 -3.61
CA ALA A 53 -21.86 22.06 -3.73
C ALA A 53 -21.62 23.44 -4.37
N PRO A 54 -22.45 23.88 -5.32
CA PRO A 54 -22.35 25.21 -5.88
C PRO A 54 -22.60 26.27 -4.79
N GLU A 55 -21.85 27.36 -4.83
CA GLU A 55 -21.93 28.44 -3.84
C GLU A 55 -23.30 29.15 -3.86
N PHE A 56 -23.81 29.46 -5.06
CA PHE A 56 -25.08 30.15 -5.23
C PHE A 56 -26.04 29.35 -6.10
N VAL A 57 -27.23 29.08 -5.57
CA VAL A 57 -28.36 28.58 -6.33
C VAL A 57 -29.19 29.78 -6.79
N ARG A 58 -29.24 30.01 -8.11
CA ARG A 58 -29.91 31.19 -8.69
C ARG A 58 -31.42 31.03 -8.82
N ASN A 59 -31.91 29.80 -8.90
CA ASN A 59 -33.30 29.49 -9.25
C ASN A 59 -34.09 29.01 -8.03
N VAL A 60 -33.99 29.74 -6.91
CA VAL A 60 -34.72 29.41 -5.69
C VAL A 60 -36.09 30.06 -5.75
N MET A 61 -37.15 29.26 -5.70
CA MET A 61 -38.52 29.74 -5.59
C MET A 61 -38.80 30.19 -4.15
N GLY A 62 -39.69 31.17 -3.95
CA GLY A 62 -39.96 31.76 -2.63
C GLY A 62 -40.43 30.72 -1.60
N SER A 63 -40.12 30.97 -0.32
CA SER A 63 -40.32 30.00 0.77
C SER A 63 -41.76 29.56 1.00
N SER A 64 -42.73 30.37 0.60
CA SER A 64 -44.17 30.08 0.71
C SER A 64 -44.80 29.59 -0.59
N ALA A 65 -44.03 29.43 -1.67
CA ALA A 65 -44.56 28.93 -2.93
C ALA A 65 -44.79 27.40 -2.86
N GLY A 66 -45.83 26.91 -3.54
CA GLY A 66 -46.18 25.50 -3.55
C GLY A 66 -45.17 24.62 -4.32
N ALA A 67 -45.27 23.30 -4.18
CA ALA A 67 -44.40 22.37 -4.89
C ALA A 67 -44.63 22.42 -6.41
N GLY A 68 -43.59 22.76 -7.16
CA GLY A 68 -43.62 22.73 -8.62
C GLY A 68 -43.40 21.32 -9.19
N SER A 69 -43.72 21.12 -10.47
CA SER A 69 -43.54 19.82 -11.16
C SER A 69 -42.09 19.34 -11.24
N GLY A 70 -41.11 20.25 -11.19
CA GLY A 70 -39.69 19.92 -11.20
C GLY A 70 -39.09 19.61 -9.83
N GLU A 71 -39.78 19.91 -8.73
CA GLU A 71 -39.22 19.83 -7.37
C GLU A 71 -38.87 18.40 -6.98
N PHE A 72 -39.68 17.42 -7.41
CA PHE A 72 -39.40 16.00 -7.20
C PHE A 72 -38.05 15.58 -7.80
N HIS A 73 -37.74 16.04 -9.01
CA HIS A 73 -36.47 15.70 -9.64
C HIS A 73 -35.29 16.39 -8.97
N VAL A 74 -35.46 17.64 -8.52
CA VAL A 74 -34.45 18.36 -7.72
C VAL A 74 -34.10 17.57 -6.46
N TYR A 75 -35.11 17.19 -5.66
CA TYR A 75 -34.91 16.36 -4.46
C TYR A 75 -34.23 15.03 -4.78
N ARG A 76 -34.70 14.31 -5.81
CA ARG A 76 -34.13 13.03 -6.23
C ARG A 76 -32.64 13.16 -6.59
N HIS A 77 -32.23 14.21 -7.29
CA HIS A 77 -30.83 14.46 -7.61
C HIS A 77 -30.02 14.85 -6.37
N LEU A 78 -30.57 15.71 -5.51
CA LEU A 78 -29.93 16.12 -4.26
C LEU A 78 -29.69 14.94 -3.32
N ARG A 79 -30.70 14.09 -3.12
CA ARG A 79 -30.63 12.89 -2.27
C ARG A 79 -29.56 11.92 -2.77
N ARG A 80 -29.50 11.65 -4.08
CA ARG A 80 -28.43 10.80 -4.65
C ARG A 80 -27.04 11.39 -4.42
N LYS A 81 -26.87 12.70 -4.61
CA LYS A 81 -25.60 13.40 -4.35
C LYS A 81 -25.22 13.27 -2.87
N GLU A 82 -26.16 13.47 -1.97
CA GLU A 82 -25.92 13.39 -0.53
C GLU A 82 -25.58 11.97 -0.08
N TYR A 83 -26.28 10.94 -0.57
CA TYR A 83 -25.94 9.54 -0.27
C TYR A 83 -24.57 9.14 -0.81
N ALA A 84 -24.23 9.58 -2.03
CA ALA A 84 -22.90 9.37 -2.57
C ALA A 84 -21.82 10.07 -1.73
N ARG A 85 -22.10 11.29 -1.24
CA ARG A 85 -21.22 12.05 -0.34
C ARG A 85 -21.01 11.32 0.99
N GLN A 86 -22.08 10.92 1.66
CA GLN A 86 -22.03 10.20 2.94
C GLN A 86 -21.29 8.87 2.82
N LYS A 87 -21.61 8.08 1.79
CA LYS A 87 -20.94 6.81 1.50
C LYS A 87 -19.44 7.01 1.27
N PHE A 88 -19.05 8.03 0.51
CA PHE A 88 -17.63 8.31 0.28
C PHE A 88 -16.91 8.71 1.56
N ILE A 89 -17.52 9.53 2.42
CA ILE A 89 -16.92 9.92 3.70
C ILE A 89 -16.70 8.70 4.59
N GLN A 90 -17.70 7.82 4.71
CA GLN A 90 -17.60 6.59 5.48
C GLN A 90 -16.47 5.69 4.95
N LEU A 91 -16.47 5.39 3.65
CA LEU A 91 -15.45 4.57 3.01
C LEU A 91 -14.03 5.15 3.17
N LYS A 92 -13.90 6.48 3.07
CA LYS A 92 -12.62 7.16 3.27
C LYS A 92 -12.15 7.03 4.72
N SER A 93 -13.03 7.27 5.69
CA SER A 93 -12.70 7.11 7.11
C SER A 93 -12.30 5.69 7.47
N GLU A 94 -13.01 4.68 6.94
CA GLU A 94 -12.67 3.27 7.17
C GLU A 94 -11.30 2.92 6.60
N LYS A 95 -11.01 3.37 5.37
CA LYS A 95 -9.71 3.17 4.73
C LYS A 95 -8.59 3.84 5.52
N GLU A 96 -8.78 5.09 5.95
CA GLU A 96 -7.79 5.84 6.74
C GLU A 96 -7.50 5.14 8.08
N MET A 97 -8.54 4.69 8.79
CA MET A 97 -8.40 3.92 10.03
C MET A 97 -7.60 2.62 9.84
N LEU A 98 -7.89 1.87 8.77
CA LEU A 98 -7.17 0.64 8.44
C LEU A 98 -5.71 0.91 8.05
N ASP A 99 -5.46 1.94 7.25
CA ASP A 99 -4.11 2.33 6.82
C ASP A 99 -3.28 2.80 8.02
N GLU A 100 -3.86 3.56 8.95
CA GLU A 100 -3.20 3.97 10.19
C GLU A 100 -2.89 2.78 11.09
N ALA A 101 -3.84 1.87 11.28
CA ALA A 101 -3.61 0.66 12.07
C ALA A 101 -2.49 -0.20 11.46
N TYR A 102 -2.46 -0.31 10.14
CA TYR A 102 -1.41 -1.04 9.43
C TYR A 102 -0.03 -0.38 9.60
N LYS A 103 0.07 0.94 9.43
CA LYS A 103 1.31 1.70 9.63
C LYS A 103 1.83 1.55 11.06
N ARG A 104 0.95 1.68 12.07
CA ARG A 104 1.32 1.47 13.48
C ARG A 104 1.87 0.07 13.73
N LYS A 105 1.26 -0.97 13.15
CA LYS A 105 1.76 -2.35 13.25
C LYS A 105 3.15 -2.51 12.61
N LEU A 106 3.36 -1.93 11.42
CA LEU A 106 4.66 -1.97 10.76
C LEU A 106 5.75 -1.28 11.59
N GLU A 107 5.47 -0.10 12.14
CA GLU A 107 6.41 0.64 12.99
C GLU A 107 6.73 -0.12 14.28
N GLN A 108 5.73 -0.73 14.92
CA GLN A 108 5.95 -1.56 16.11
C GLN A 108 6.83 -2.77 15.80
N ASN A 109 6.57 -3.46 14.69
CA ASN A 109 7.38 -4.60 14.27
C ASN A 109 8.82 -4.19 13.92
N ALA A 110 9.00 -3.04 13.26
CA ALA A 110 10.31 -2.49 12.96
C ALA A 110 11.08 -2.16 14.25
N LYS A 111 10.44 -1.48 15.22
CA LYS A 111 11.04 -1.17 16.53
C LYS A 111 11.44 -2.44 17.29
N MET A 112 10.57 -3.44 17.37
CA MET A 112 10.90 -4.71 18.03
C MET A 112 12.07 -5.45 17.35
N ALA A 113 12.14 -5.42 16.01
CA ALA A 113 13.26 -5.99 15.27
C ALA A 113 14.56 -5.22 15.51
N GLU A 114 14.51 -3.89 15.54
CA GLU A 114 15.64 -3.01 15.85
C GLU A 114 16.15 -3.22 17.28
N GLU A 115 15.27 -3.31 18.26
CA GLU A 115 15.65 -3.59 19.66
C GLU A 115 16.35 -4.94 19.80
N ARG A 116 15.78 -5.99 19.18
CA ARG A 116 16.37 -7.34 19.16
C ARG A 116 17.74 -7.34 18.48
N THR A 117 17.87 -6.67 17.34
CA THR A 117 19.14 -6.60 16.60
C THR A 117 20.18 -5.71 17.29
N ALA A 118 19.77 -4.60 17.92
CA ALA A 118 20.62 -3.70 18.70
C ALA A 118 21.17 -4.41 19.94
N LYS A 119 20.34 -5.14 20.70
CA LYS A 119 20.77 -5.96 21.85
C LYS A 119 21.82 -6.99 21.42
N ARG A 120 21.60 -7.70 20.30
CA ARG A 120 22.56 -8.67 19.74
C ARG A 120 23.85 -8.00 19.25
N ARG A 121 23.74 -6.84 18.58
CA ARG A 121 24.88 -6.05 18.10
C ARG A 121 25.74 -5.55 19.26
N ALA A 122 25.13 -5.00 20.32
CA ALA A 122 25.81 -4.54 21.53
C ALA A 122 26.57 -5.69 22.22
N LYS A 123 25.97 -6.88 22.35
CA LYS A 123 26.67 -8.07 22.87
C LYS A 123 27.91 -8.43 22.04
N ARG A 124 27.82 -8.39 20.71
CA ARG A 124 28.95 -8.66 19.79
C ARG A 124 30.05 -7.60 19.88
N LEU A 125 29.68 -6.32 19.99
CA LEU A 125 30.65 -5.22 20.14
C LEU A 125 31.42 -5.33 21.46
N LYS A 126 30.73 -5.55 22.58
CA LYS A 126 31.37 -5.79 23.89
C LYS A 126 32.33 -6.99 23.83
N LYS A 127 31.95 -8.10 23.18
CA LYS A 127 32.84 -9.26 22.99
C LYS A 127 34.06 -8.92 22.12
N LYS A 128 33.88 -8.17 21.03
CA LYS A 128 34.98 -7.70 20.16
C LYS A 128 35.95 -6.79 20.91
N GLU A 129 35.45 -5.86 21.73
CA GLU A 129 36.27 -4.98 22.57
C GLU A 129 37.07 -5.76 23.61
N LYS A 130 36.44 -6.70 24.34
CA LYS A 130 37.14 -7.59 25.27
C LYS A 130 38.27 -8.38 24.58
N MET A 131 38.02 -8.93 23.39
CA MET A 131 39.05 -9.65 22.61
C MET A 131 40.17 -8.73 22.13
N LYS A 132 39.87 -7.51 21.68
CA LYS A 132 40.90 -6.52 21.31
C LYS A 132 41.75 -6.13 22.52
N ASN A 133 41.14 -5.91 23.68
CA ASN A 133 41.85 -5.56 24.90
C ASN A 133 42.74 -6.72 25.39
N ARG A 134 42.29 -7.97 25.28
CA ARG A 134 43.15 -9.15 25.56
C ARG A 134 44.34 -9.27 24.62
N LYS A 135 44.19 -8.93 23.33
CA LYS A 135 45.29 -8.94 22.35
C LYS A 135 46.28 -7.79 22.54
N LYS A 136 45.86 -6.67 23.12
CA LYS A 136 46.71 -5.49 23.37
C LYS A 136 47.46 -5.55 24.70
N LYS A 137 47.01 -6.37 25.66
CA LYS A 137 47.78 -6.62 26.89
C LYS A 137 48.94 -7.56 26.54
N PRO A 138 50.21 -7.17 26.76
CA PRO A 138 51.32 -8.11 26.60
C PRO A 138 51.12 -9.28 27.56
N LYS A 139 51.44 -10.49 27.11
CA LYS A 139 51.53 -11.69 27.94
C LYS A 139 52.66 -11.44 28.96
N VAL A 140 52.33 -10.83 30.09
CA VAL A 140 53.21 -10.85 31.26
C VAL A 140 52.77 -12.08 32.04
N GLU A 141 53.68 -13.05 32.09
CA GLU A 141 53.59 -14.26 32.89
C GLU A 141 53.18 -13.92 34.33
N ASN A 142 52.15 -14.61 34.82
CA ASN A 142 52.29 -15.35 36.06
C ASN A 142 51.10 -16.27 36.26
N GLU A 143 51.45 -17.54 36.41
CA GLU A 143 50.62 -18.58 36.99
C GLU A 143 50.17 -18.17 38.40
N ILE A 144 49.12 -18.82 38.90
CA ILE A 144 48.59 -18.73 40.26
C ILE A 144 47.58 -17.59 40.49
N LYS A 145 46.32 -17.84 40.06
CA LYS A 145 45.17 -17.98 40.99
C LYS A 145 43.91 -18.31 40.19
N GLN A 146 43.57 -19.59 40.22
CA GLN A 146 42.20 -20.05 40.11
C GLN A 146 41.37 -19.39 41.23
N GLU A 147 40.08 -19.29 40.95
CA GLU A 147 38.98 -18.92 41.85
C GLU A 147 38.51 -17.46 41.79
N VAL A 148 37.18 -17.38 41.77
CA VAL A 148 36.24 -16.25 41.73
C VAL A 148 36.04 -15.48 40.42
N GLU A 149 34.77 -15.52 39.98
CA GLU A 149 34.10 -14.70 38.95
C GLU A 149 34.05 -15.22 37.51
N SER A 150 33.54 -16.43 37.36
CA SER A 150 32.79 -16.83 36.16
C SER A 150 31.32 -17.07 36.52
N ASN A 151 30.63 -16.02 36.99
CA ASN A 151 29.18 -15.97 36.99
C ASN A 151 28.71 -14.86 36.03
N SER A 152 28.47 -15.26 34.78
CA SER A 152 27.73 -14.45 33.81
C SER A 152 26.60 -15.33 33.29
N GLU A 153 25.68 -15.62 34.21
CA GLU A 153 24.29 -16.04 33.98
C GLU A 153 23.84 -15.59 32.58
N SER A 154 23.76 -16.59 31.71
CA SER A 154 23.27 -16.47 30.37
C SER A 154 21.79 -16.73 30.45
N GLU A 155 21.03 -15.72 30.85
CA GLU A 155 19.57 -15.76 30.85
C GLU A 155 19.08 -15.94 29.40
N GLU A 156 18.81 -17.20 29.09
CA GLU A 156 18.12 -17.72 27.93
C GLU A 156 16.62 -17.66 28.21
N SER A 157 16.02 -16.49 28.01
CA SER A 157 14.57 -16.39 27.89
C SER A 157 14.18 -16.81 26.48
N GLY A 158 14.06 -18.12 26.27
CA GLY A 158 13.37 -18.70 25.14
C GLY A 158 11.87 -18.43 25.28
N GLU A 159 11.38 -17.39 24.61
CA GLU A 159 9.95 -17.19 24.43
C GLU A 159 9.54 -17.98 23.18
N ALA A 160 9.26 -19.26 23.40
CA ALA A 160 8.56 -20.11 22.46
C ALA A 160 7.16 -19.51 22.24
N GLY A 161 6.95 -18.94 21.06
CA GLY A 161 5.62 -18.58 20.60
C GLY A 161 4.79 -19.85 20.49
N ASN A 162 3.87 -20.02 21.44
CA ASN A 162 2.85 -21.04 21.46
C ASN A 162 1.90 -20.83 20.27
N SER A 163 2.16 -21.49 19.14
CA SER A 163 1.22 -21.58 18.02
C SER A 163 0.14 -22.62 18.35
N ASN A 164 -0.82 -22.20 19.17
CA ASN A 164 -2.07 -22.94 19.35
C ASN A 164 -2.98 -22.65 18.14
N GLU A 165 -2.67 -23.25 17.00
CA GLU A 165 -3.59 -23.34 15.86
C GLU A 165 -4.53 -24.51 16.11
N ASN A 166 -5.57 -24.27 16.91
CA ASN A 166 -6.79 -25.07 16.91
C ASN A 166 -7.96 -24.17 17.30
N ASN A 167 -8.47 -23.46 16.31
CA ASN A 167 -9.86 -23.01 16.25
C ASN A 167 -10.22 -22.80 14.77
N GLY A 168 -10.40 -23.92 14.07
CA GLY A 168 -11.17 -23.97 12.82
C GLY A 168 -12.64 -23.70 13.13
N GLY A 169 -12.95 -22.46 13.47
CA GLY A 169 -14.30 -21.95 13.59
C GLY A 169 -14.91 -21.83 12.21
N SER A 170 -15.78 -22.78 11.89
CA SER A 170 -16.97 -22.67 11.05
C SER A 170 -17.02 -21.43 10.13
N CYS A 171 -16.83 -21.67 8.83
CA CYS A 171 -17.26 -20.77 7.78
C CYS A 171 -18.79 -20.79 7.69
N ASP A 172 -19.46 -20.07 8.59
CA ASP A 172 -20.87 -19.73 8.40
C ASP A 172 -21.10 -18.25 8.68
N SER A 173 -21.04 -17.48 7.60
CA SER A 173 -21.70 -16.18 7.53
C SER A 173 -22.46 -16.12 6.21
N ASN A 174 -23.47 -16.98 6.11
CA ASN A 174 -24.60 -16.74 5.24
C ASN A 174 -25.30 -15.46 5.75
N VAL A 175 -24.90 -14.29 5.24
CA VAL A 175 -25.58 -13.02 5.51
C VAL A 175 -26.93 -13.09 4.81
N VAL A 176 -27.93 -13.51 5.57
CA VAL A 176 -29.35 -13.38 5.22
C VAL A 176 -29.63 -11.89 5.02
N VAL A 177 -29.78 -11.49 3.77
CA VAL A 177 -30.40 -10.22 3.39
C VAL A 177 -31.84 -10.29 3.88
N LYS A 178 -32.14 -9.61 4.99
CA LYS A 178 -33.53 -9.30 5.34
C LYS A 178 -33.99 -8.21 4.38
N GLU A 179 -34.73 -8.62 3.36
CA GLU A 179 -35.65 -7.76 2.65
C GLU A 179 -36.79 -7.44 3.64
N GLU A 180 -36.80 -6.23 4.18
CA GLU A 180 -38.03 -5.63 4.70
C GLU A 180 -38.71 -4.96 3.51
N GLU A 181 -39.65 -5.69 2.91
CA GLU A 181 -40.67 -5.12 2.03
C GLU A 181 -41.62 -4.25 2.87
N SER A 182 -42.01 -3.13 2.28
CA SER A 182 -43.12 -2.27 2.70
C SER A 182 -44.42 -2.76 2.05
#